data_AF-A0A0B1TD13-F1
#
_entry.id   AF-A0A0B1TD13-F1
#
_cell.length_a   1.000
_cell.length_b   1.000
_cell.length_c   1.000
_cell.angle_alpha   90.00
_cell.angle_beta   90.00
_cell.angle_gamma   90.00
#
_symmetry.space_group_name_H-M   'P 1'
#
loop_
_entity.id
_entity.type
_entity.pdbx_description
1 polymer ?
#
loop_
_entity_poly.entity_id
_entity_poly.type
_entity_poly.pdbx_seq_one_letter_code
_entity_poly.pdbx_strand_id
1 'polypeptide(L)'
;MSDNITLNVLFPPVTSLGPANIALAVYALLNIISLVITVVLYAVNTRASKQNRFFLSSSFQTAENISITILLCWTLTVHTVIMMVFEGSNLYIRTSVQRGPLLTGLRMLANVTPLGWLSFPTIIMLHVNAQEKVRRRRISGLVAVGNFALC
;
A
#
# COMPACT_ATOMS: atom_id res chain seq x y z
N MET A 1 22.83 -6.99 -34.84
CA MET A 1 21.61 -6.56 -35.58
C MET A 1 20.31 -7.13 -34.98
N SER A 2 20.37 -8.23 -34.20
CA SER A 2 19.24 -8.82 -33.46
C SER A 2 18.78 -8.03 -32.23
N ASP A 3 19.65 -7.22 -31.61
CA ASP A 3 19.34 -6.56 -30.32
C ASP A 3 18.37 -5.38 -30.44
N ASN A 4 18.19 -4.82 -31.64
CA ASN A 4 17.27 -3.70 -31.87
C ASN A 4 15.81 -4.13 -31.97
N ILE A 5 15.55 -5.38 -32.37
CA ILE A 5 14.18 -5.89 -32.57
C ILE A 5 13.56 -6.26 -31.21
N THR A 6 14.33 -6.88 -30.32
CA THR A 6 13.91 -7.14 -28.93
C THR A 6 13.76 -5.85 -28.13
N LEU A 7 14.57 -4.83 -28.40
CA LEU A 7 14.48 -3.52 -27.74
C LEU A 7 13.19 -2.76 -28.10
N ASN A 8 12.76 -2.81 -29.36
CA ASN A 8 11.54 -2.14 -29.83
C ASN A 8 10.26 -2.86 -29.39
N VAL A 9 10.31 -4.18 -29.15
CA VAL A 9 9.16 -4.95 -28.64
C VAL A 9 9.02 -4.78 -27.12
N LEU A 10 10.12 -4.63 -26.38
CA LEU A 10 10.10 -4.46 -24.93
C LEU A 10 9.90 -2.99 -24.50
N PHE A 11 10.33 -2.03 -25.33
CA PHE A 11 10.17 -0.59 -25.11
C PHE A 11 9.80 0.09 -26.44
N PRO A 12 8.51 0.18 -26.80
CA PRO A 12 8.12 0.80 -28.05
C PRO A 12 8.54 2.28 -28.08
N PRO A 13 8.92 2.81 -29.25
CA PRO A 13 9.27 4.22 -29.40
C PRO A 13 8.09 5.14 -29.05
N VAL A 14 8.43 6.35 -28.61
CA VAL A 14 7.59 7.40 -27.98
C VAL A 14 6.29 7.73 -28.75
N THR A 15 6.16 7.30 -29.99
CA THR A 15 5.03 7.56 -30.89
C THR A 15 3.78 6.71 -30.62
N SER A 16 3.86 5.59 -29.88
CA SER A 16 2.69 4.75 -29.53
C SER A 16 2.27 4.81 -28.05
N LEU A 17 2.77 5.81 -27.30
CA LEU A 17 2.89 5.78 -25.84
C LEU A 17 1.90 6.65 -25.06
N GLY A 18 1.06 7.42 -25.74
CA GLY A 18 0.05 8.28 -25.10
C GLY A 18 -0.87 7.52 -24.13
N PRO A 19 -1.53 6.42 -24.52
CA PRO A 19 -2.52 5.76 -23.69
C PRO A 19 -1.94 5.11 -22.42
N ALA A 20 -0.77 4.47 -22.53
CA ALA A 20 -0.13 3.79 -21.41
C ALA A 20 0.35 4.78 -20.34
N ASN A 21 0.96 5.89 -20.75
CA ASN A 21 1.41 6.93 -19.82
C ASN A 21 0.25 7.65 -19.15
N ILE A 22 -0.83 7.89 -19.89
CA ILE A 22 -2.07 8.45 -19.34
C ILE A 22 -2.66 7.48 -18.31
N ALA A 23 -2.75 6.18 -18.62
CA ALA A 23 -3.26 5.19 -17.68
C ALA A 23 -2.42 5.15 -16.39
N LEU A 24 -1.09 5.14 -16.49
CA LEU A 24 -0.20 5.14 -15.33
C LEU A 24 -0.34 6.41 -14.48
N ALA A 25 -0.45 7.58 -15.10
CA ALA A 25 -0.71 8.85 -14.42
C ALA A 25 -2.08 8.86 -13.71
N VAL A 26 -3.12 8.31 -14.34
CA VAL A 26 -4.45 8.15 -13.74
C VAL A 26 -4.38 7.21 -12.53
N TYR A 27 -3.67 6.08 -12.65
CA TYR A 27 -3.46 5.15 -11.52
C TYR A 27 -2.71 5.81 -10.35
N ALA A 28 -1.68 6.61 -10.63
CA ALA A 28 -0.95 7.35 -9.60
C ALA A 28 -1.85 8.37 -8.87
N LEU A 29 -2.69 9.10 -9.62
CA LEU A 29 -3.67 10.04 -9.05
C LEU A 29 -4.71 9.33 -8.18
N LEU A 30 -5.28 8.23 -8.65
CA LEU A 30 -6.25 7.44 -7.88
C LEU A 30 -5.64 6.91 -6.58
N ASN A 31 -4.37 6.48 -6.60
CA ASN A 31 -3.66 6.04 -5.40
C ASN A 31 -3.48 7.17 -4.38
N ILE A 32 -3.11 8.38 -4.82
CA ILE A 32 -2.97 9.55 -3.94
C ILE A 32 -4.33 9.93 -3.35
N ILE A 33 -5.40 9.96 -4.16
CA ILE A 33 -6.76 10.27 -3.69
C ILE A 33 -7.21 9.22 -2.65
N SER A 34 -7.00 7.94 -2.94
CA SER A 34 -7.33 6.83 -2.04
C SER A 34 -6.58 6.93 -0.70
N LEU A 35 -5.30 7.31 -0.74
CA LEU A 35 -4.50 7.56 0.46
C LEU A 35 -5.09 8.69 1.30
N VAL A 36 -5.45 9.83 0.67
CA VAL A 36 -6.07 10.97 1.37
C VAL A 36 -7.39 10.56 2.03
N ILE A 37 -8.28 9.86 1.31
CA ILE A 37 -9.55 9.37 1.85
C ILE A 37 -9.30 8.46 3.06
N THR A 38 -8.32 7.56 2.95
CA THR A 38 -7.98 6.62 4.03
C THR A 38 -7.44 7.35 5.28
N VAL A 39 -6.63 8.40 5.10
CA VAL A 39 -6.15 9.23 6.21
C VAL A 39 -7.30 10.01 6.87
N VAL A 40 -8.24 10.53 6.08
CA VAL A 40 -9.44 11.21 6.61
C VAL A 40 -10.29 10.22 7.42
N LEU A 41 -10.54 9.02 6.90
CA LEU A 41 -11.25 7.96 7.61
C LEU A 41 -10.54 7.58 8.91
N TYR A 42 -9.21 7.50 8.91
CA TYR A 42 -8.42 7.23 10.10
C TYR A 42 -8.62 8.33 11.16
N ALA A 43 -8.58 9.61 10.76
CA ALA A 43 -8.80 10.73 11.66
C ALA A 43 -10.23 10.74 12.23
N VAL A 44 -11.24 10.47 11.41
CA VAL A 44 -12.65 10.39 11.83
C VAL A 44 -12.86 9.23 12.81
N ASN A 45 -12.37 8.03 12.47
CA ASN A 45 -12.49 6.85 13.34
C ASN A 45 -11.75 7.04 14.68
N THR A 46 -10.58 7.68 14.65
CA THR A 46 -9.82 8.01 15.87
C THR A 46 -10.57 8.99 16.75
N ARG A 47 -11.22 10.00 16.16
CA ARG A 47 -12.05 10.97 16.90
C ARG A 47 -13.29 10.31 17.49
N ALA A 48 -13.99 9.49 16.72
CA ALA A 48 -15.16 8.73 17.18
C ALA A 48 -14.82 7.80 18.35
N SER A 49 -13.66 7.13 18.31
CA SER A 49 -13.18 6.28 19.41
C SER A 49 -12.88 7.06 20.70
N LYS A 50 -12.50 8.34 20.62
CA LYS A 50 -12.25 9.18 21.80
C LYS A 50 -13.52 9.77 22.42
N GLN A 51 -14.55 9.99 21.60
CA GLN A 51 -15.82 10.57 22.05
C GLN A 51 -16.85 9.54 22.53
N ASN A 52 -16.80 8.28 22.05
CA ASN A 52 -17.80 7.28 22.40
C ASN A 52 -17.64 6.72 23.83
N ARG A 53 -18.60 7.06 24.71
CA ARG A 53 -18.88 6.42 26.01
C ARG A 53 -19.89 5.25 25.91
N PHE A 54 -19.99 4.56 24.76
CA PHE A 54 -21.10 3.63 24.48
C PHE A 54 -20.72 2.14 24.39
N PHE A 55 -21.73 1.30 24.67
CA PHE A 55 -21.80 -0.17 24.71
C PHE A 55 -20.67 -0.94 24.00
N LEU A 56 -20.15 -1.96 24.69
CA LEU A 56 -19.04 -2.86 24.29
C LEU A 56 -19.05 -3.30 22.81
N SER A 57 -20.24 -3.54 22.23
CA SER A 57 -20.40 -3.92 20.81
C SER A 57 -19.94 -2.82 19.83
N SER A 58 -20.30 -1.56 20.09
CA SER A 58 -19.93 -0.41 19.24
C SER A 58 -18.44 -0.04 19.36
N SER A 59 -17.85 -0.24 20.54
CA SER A 59 -16.41 -0.04 20.76
C SER A 59 -15.56 -1.07 20.01
N PHE A 60 -16.04 -2.33 19.95
CA PHE A 60 -15.38 -3.38 19.18
C PHE A 60 -15.38 -3.09 17.68
N GLN A 61 -16.54 -2.71 17.12
CA GLN A 61 -16.66 -2.31 15.72
C GLN A 61 -15.78 -1.11 15.37
N THR A 62 -15.71 -0.11 16.26
CA THR A 62 -14.85 1.08 16.05
C THR A 62 -13.37 0.70 16.06
N ALA A 63 -12.95 -0.19 16.95
CA ALA A 63 -11.56 -0.66 17.01
C ALA A 63 -11.16 -1.48 15.77
N GLU A 64 -12.07 -2.33 15.27
CA GLU A 64 -11.87 -3.09 14.04
C GLU A 64 -11.78 -2.16 12.82
N ASN A 65 -12.66 -1.16 12.72
CA ASN A 65 -12.61 -0.16 11.66
C ASN A 65 -11.29 0.63 11.67
N ILE A 66 -10.79 1.05 12.84
CA ILE A 66 -9.47 1.70 12.97
C ILE A 66 -8.37 0.77 12.48
N SER A 67 -8.41 -0.50 12.88
CA SER A 67 -7.43 -1.50 12.47
C SER A 67 -7.38 -1.67 10.94
N ILE A 68 -8.53 -1.87 10.31
CA ILE A 68 -8.64 -2.02 8.86
C ILE A 68 -8.15 -0.75 8.15
N THR A 69 -8.47 0.43 8.70
CA THR A 69 -8.00 1.70 8.13
C THR A 69 -6.47 1.83 8.18
N ILE A 70 -5.83 1.39 9.28
CA ILE A 70 -4.37 1.36 9.39
C ILE A 70 -3.75 0.42 8.36
N LEU A 71 -4.33 -0.79 8.19
CA LEU A 71 -3.89 -1.74 7.17
C LEU A 71 -3.99 -1.16 5.76
N LEU A 72 -5.11 -0.53 5.43
CA LEU A 72 -5.32 0.14 4.14
C LEU A 72 -4.28 1.25 3.92
N CYS A 73 -4.01 2.05 4.95
CA CYS A 73 -3.00 3.11 4.89
C CYS A 73 -1.60 2.55 4.61
N TRP A 74 -1.19 1.49 5.31
CA TRP A 74 0.10 0.83 5.07
C TRP A 74 0.20 0.21 3.68
N THR A 75 -0.88 -0.42 3.22
CA THR A 75 -0.96 -1.03 1.89
C THR A 75 -0.86 0.04 0.80
N LEU A 76 -1.60 1.14 0.94
CA LEU A 76 -1.61 2.26 0.00
C LEU A 76 -0.27 2.99 -0.05
N THR A 77 0.39 3.21 1.10
CA THR A 77 1.70 3.86 1.15
C THR A 77 2.76 3.02 0.45
N VAL A 78 2.84 1.72 0.75
CA VAL A 78 3.77 0.80 0.08
C VAL A 78 3.49 0.73 -1.42
N HIS A 79 2.22 0.61 -1.82
CA HIS A 79 1.82 0.61 -3.22
C HIS A 79 2.23 1.90 -3.95
N THR A 80 2.03 3.05 -3.32
CA THR A 80 2.38 4.35 -3.89
C THR A 80 3.89 4.49 -4.10
N VAL A 81 4.70 4.06 -3.13
CA VAL A 81 6.17 4.09 -3.25
C VAL A 81 6.66 3.17 -4.37
N ILE A 82 6.13 1.94 -4.44
CA ILE A 82 6.44 0.96 -5.50
C ILE A 82 6.10 1.56 -6.87
N MET A 83 4.92 2.17 -7.02
CA MET A 83 4.50 2.78 -8.28
C MET A 83 5.35 4.01 -8.66
N MET A 84 5.73 4.86 -7.71
CA MET A 84 6.62 5.99 -8.01
C MET A 84 7.99 5.52 -8.52
N VAL A 85 8.55 4.46 -7.92
CA VAL A 85 9.83 3.89 -8.35
C VAL A 85 9.71 3.26 -9.74
N PHE A 86 8.60 2.56 -10.01
CA PHE A 86 8.33 1.98 -11.33
C PHE A 86 8.20 3.04 -12.43
N GLU A 87 7.34 4.04 -12.21
CA GLU A 87 7.10 5.12 -13.16
C GLU A 87 8.36 5.96 -13.37
N GLY A 88 9.06 6.33 -12.29
CA GLY A 88 10.31 7.07 -12.37
C GLY A 88 11.37 6.33 -13.18
N SER A 89 11.48 5.01 -12.98
CA SER A 89 12.42 4.18 -13.73
C SER A 89 12.06 4.10 -15.21
N ASN A 90 10.78 3.87 -15.53
CA ASN A 90 10.30 3.81 -16.91
C ASN A 90 10.42 5.14 -17.65
N LEU A 91 10.10 6.26 -16.98
CA LEU A 91 10.23 7.59 -17.55
C LEU A 91 11.70 7.91 -17.85
N TYR A 92 12.61 7.58 -16.93
CA TYR A 92 14.04 7.80 -17.12
C TYR A 92 14.62 6.93 -18.25
N ILE A 93 14.26 5.65 -18.34
CA ILE A 93 14.68 4.75 -19.43
C ILE A 93 14.26 5.31 -20.80
N ARG A 94 13.11 5.97 -20.87
CA ARG A 94 12.54 6.51 -22.12
C ARG A 94 13.13 7.85 -22.53
N THR A 95 13.55 8.69 -21.59
CA THR A 95 14.13 10.02 -21.87
C THR A 95 15.65 10.00 -22.04
N SER A 96 16.34 8.98 -21.51
CA SER A 96 17.80 8.89 -21.60
C SER A 96 18.27 8.25 -22.91
N VAL A 97 19.05 9.01 -23.70
CA VAL A 97 19.75 8.50 -24.90
C VAL A 97 20.88 7.55 -24.44
N GLN A 98 20.84 6.35 -24.98
CA GLN A 98 21.57 5.15 -24.55
C GLN A 98 23.08 5.34 -24.33
N ARG A 99 23.56 5.00 -23.11
CA ARG A 99 24.66 4.05 -22.79
C ARG A 99 25.27 4.41 -21.43
N GLY A 100 24.97 3.58 -20.42
CA GLY A 100 25.60 3.69 -19.10
C GLY A 100 25.14 2.58 -18.16
N PRO A 101 25.95 2.22 -17.14
CA PRO A 101 25.62 1.15 -16.18
C PRO A 101 24.34 1.44 -15.37
N LEU A 102 23.97 2.71 -15.23
CA LEU A 102 22.72 3.16 -14.62
C LEU A 102 21.47 2.65 -15.34
N LEU A 103 21.50 2.56 -16.68
CA LEU A 103 20.35 2.11 -17.47
C LEU A 103 20.03 0.63 -17.21
N THR A 104 21.07 -0.19 -17.05
CA THR A 104 20.92 -1.61 -16.72
C THR A 104 20.29 -1.79 -15.33
N GLY A 105 20.77 -1.02 -14.34
CA GLY A 105 20.20 -1.03 -12.99
C GLY A 105 18.72 -0.62 -12.97
N LEU A 106 18.36 0.45 -13.69
CA LEU A 106 16.98 0.92 -13.79
C LEU A 106 16.04 -0.05 -14.52
N ARG A 107 16.53 -0.76 -15.54
CA ARG A 107 15.76 -1.84 -16.21
C ARG A 107 15.50 -3.02 -15.29
N MET A 108 16.52 -3.43 -14.52
CA MET A 108 16.35 -4.47 -13.50
C MET A 108 15.35 -4.01 -12.44
N LEU A 109 15.43 -2.75 -12.02
CA LEU A 109 14.49 -2.17 -11.07
C LEU A 109 13.06 -2.25 -11.61
N ALA A 110 12.81 -1.74 -12.83
CA ALA A 110 11.48 -1.77 -13.46
C ALA A 110 10.91 -3.20 -13.61
N ASN A 111 11.75 -4.19 -13.88
CA ASN A 111 11.33 -5.59 -13.96
C ASN A 111 11.07 -6.24 -12.58
N VAL A 112 11.73 -5.75 -11.53
CA VAL A 112 11.58 -6.26 -10.16
C VAL A 112 10.42 -5.57 -9.42
N THR A 113 10.05 -4.35 -9.79
CA THR A 113 8.96 -3.62 -9.12
C THR A 113 7.61 -4.35 -9.08
N PRO A 114 7.18 -5.11 -10.11
CA PRO A 114 5.99 -5.96 -10.03
C PRO A 114 6.08 -7.05 -8.96
N LEU A 115 7.28 -7.55 -8.65
CA LEU A 115 7.49 -8.50 -7.54
C LEU A 115 7.28 -7.84 -6.18
N GLY A 116 7.35 -6.51 -6.10
CA GLY A 116 6.96 -5.74 -4.92
C GLY A 116 5.51 -6.01 -4.49
N TRP A 117 4.64 -6.45 -5.39
CA TRP A 117 3.26 -6.82 -5.03
C TRP A 117 3.19 -8.05 -4.12
N LEU A 118 4.24 -8.87 -4.07
CA LEU A 118 4.37 -9.97 -3.11
C LEU A 118 4.54 -9.47 -1.67
N SER A 119 4.76 -8.17 -1.45
CA SER A 119 4.73 -7.59 -0.09
C SER A 119 3.31 -7.45 0.46
N PHE A 120 2.26 -7.44 -0.36
CA PHE A 120 0.89 -7.26 0.16
C PHE A 120 0.43 -8.40 1.07
N PRO A 121 0.58 -9.69 0.69
CA PRO A 121 0.23 -10.80 1.58
C PRO A 121 1.01 -10.77 2.91
N THR A 122 2.30 -10.39 2.88
CA THR A 122 3.12 -10.32 4.10
C THR A 122 2.69 -9.19 5.01
N ILE A 123 2.37 -8.00 4.48
CA ILE A 123 1.82 -6.88 5.26
C ILE A 123 0.48 -7.26 5.90
N ILE A 124 -0.41 -7.90 5.15
CA ILE A 124 -1.71 -8.37 5.66
C ILE A 124 -1.50 -9.39 6.77
N MET A 125 -0.64 -10.38 6.57
CA MET A 125 -0.38 -11.44 7.55
C MET A 125 0.28 -10.88 8.83
N LEU A 126 1.20 -9.93 8.71
CA LEU A 126 1.78 -9.22 9.86
C LEU A 126 0.71 -8.43 10.63
N HIS A 127 -0.18 -7.75 9.91
CA HIS A 127 -1.27 -7.00 10.53
C HIS A 127 -2.26 -7.92 11.26
N VAL A 128 -2.69 -9.01 10.64
CA VAL A 128 -3.57 -10.01 11.26
C VAL A 128 -2.93 -10.58 12.52
N ASN A 129 -1.65 -10.97 12.46
CA ASN A 129 -0.92 -11.47 13.63
C ASN A 129 -0.80 -10.43 14.76
N ALA A 130 -0.58 -9.16 14.41
CA ALA A 130 -0.55 -8.07 15.39
C ALA A 130 -1.92 -7.85 16.03
N GLN A 131 -3.00 -7.89 15.25
CA GLN A 131 -4.37 -7.77 15.73
C GLN A 131 -4.77 -8.94 16.63
N GLU A 132 -4.38 -10.16 16.27
CA GLU A 132 -4.68 -11.34 17.07
C GLU A 132 -4.03 -11.26 18.46
N LYS A 133 -2.77 -10.79 18.53
CA LYS A 133 -2.08 -10.54 19.81
C LYS A 133 -2.79 -9.48 20.65
N VAL A 134 -3.25 -8.39 20.03
CA VAL A 134 -4.01 -7.33 20.74
C VAL A 134 -5.35 -7.85 21.22
N ARG A 135 -6.06 -8.62 20.39
CA ARG A 135 -7.36 -9.22 20.73
C ARG A 135 -7.25 -10.20 21.89
N ARG A 136 -6.25 -11.09 21.88
CA ARG A 136 -5.97 -12.03 22.98
C ARG A 136 -5.71 -11.28 24.30
N ARG A 137 -4.88 -10.23 24.29
CA ARG A 137 -4.60 -9.41 25.49
C ARG A 137 -5.87 -8.73 26.03
N ARG A 138 -6.74 -8.20 25.16
CA ARG A 138 -8.00 -7.58 25.58
C ARG A 138 -8.97 -8.57 26.22
N ILE A 139 -9.09 -9.78 25.67
CA ILE A 139 -9.94 -10.84 26.23
C ILE A 139 -9.41 -11.27 27.60
N SER A 140 -8.11 -11.51 27.74
CA SER A 140 -7.49 -11.85 29.03
C SER A 140 -7.67 -10.75 30.08
N GLY A 141 -7.57 -9.47 29.67
CA GLY A 141 -7.83 -8.34 30.56
C GLY A 141 -9.29 -8.26 31.02
N LEU A 142 -10.26 -8.52 30.12
CA LEU A 142 -11.69 -8.56 30.44
C LEU A 142 -12.03 -9.69 31.42
N VAL A 143 -11.44 -10.88 31.24
CA VAL A 143 -11.61 -12.01 32.16
C VAL A 143 -11.03 -11.71 33.55
N ALA A 144 -9.86 -11.06 33.61
CA ALA A 144 -9.24 -10.66 34.87
C ALA A 144 -10.08 -9.64 35.65
N VAL A 145 -10.69 -8.66 34.97
CA VAL A 145 -11.60 -7.68 35.58
C VAL A 145 -12.92 -8.33 36.01
N GLY A 146 -13.46 -9.25 35.21
CA GLY A 146 -14.68 -9.99 35.54
C GLY A 146 -14.53 -10.85 36.80
N ASN A 147 -13.39 -11.53 36.96
CA ASN A 147 -13.10 -12.30 38.17
C ASN A 147 -12.92 -11.40 39.41
N PHE A 148 -12.43 -10.18 39.24
CA PHE A 148 -12.28 -9.22 40.34
C PHE A 148 -13.62 -8.60 40.79
N ALA A 149 -14.61 -8.53 39.90
CA ALA A 149 -15.94 -7.99 40.21
C ALA A 149 -16.90 -9.02 40.86
N LEU A 150 -16.50 -10.30 40.88
CA LEU A 150 -17.25 -11.42 41.47
C LEU A 150 -16.72 -11.87 42.85
N CYS A 151 -15.63 -11.26 43.33
CA CYS A 151 -15.13 -11.38 44.71
C CYS A 151 -15.49 -10.14 45.52
#